data_AF-A0A1Y5FIB5-F1
#
_entry.id   AF-A0A1Y5FIB5-F1
#
_cell.length_a   1.000
_cell.length_b   1.000
_cell.length_c   1.000
_cell.angle_alpha   90.00
_cell.angle_beta   90.00
_cell.angle_gamma   90.00
#
_symmetry.space_group_name_H-M   'P 1'
#
loop_
_entity.id
_entity.type
_entity.pdbx_description
1 polymer ?
#
loop_
_entity_poly.entity_id
_entity_poly.type
_entity_poly.pdbx_seq_one_letter_code
_entity_poly.pdbx_strand_id
1 'polypeptide(L)' 'MSSSFYEIVMLPNGEVVLQRSDEKGEPLIRINFSEEAQYYLREGSMDVAKAMIDAGIDAVELLGNDRPADEEDLEQRVLH' A
#
# COMPACT_ATOMS: atom_id res chain seq x y z
N MET A 1 -20.40 -5.09 -16.72
CA MET A 1 -19.70 -4.69 -15.48
C MET A 1 -18.28 -5.21 -15.61
N SER A 2 -17.35 -4.39 -16.11
CA SER A 2 -15.93 -4.72 -16.03
C SER A 2 -15.57 -4.71 -14.55
N SER A 3 -15.38 -5.88 -13.96
CA SER A 3 -14.80 -5.99 -12.63
C SER A 3 -13.38 -5.45 -12.73
N SER A 4 -13.15 -4.23 -12.27
CA SER A 4 -11.79 -3.69 -12.19
C SER A 4 -11.03 -4.52 -11.17
N PHE A 5 -10.12 -5.35 -11.65
CA PHE A 5 -9.19 -6.09 -10.81
C PHE A 5 -8.02 -5.17 -10.45
N TYR A 6 -7.51 -5.32 -9.23
CA TYR A 6 -6.27 -4.69 -8.83
C TYR A 6 -5.15 -5.70 -8.84
N GLU A 7 -3.97 -5.28 -9.29
CA GLU A 7 -2.77 -6.09 -9.29
C GLU A 7 -1.64 -5.40 -8.53
N ILE A 8 -0.83 -6.22 -7.86
CA ILE A 8 0.39 -5.78 -7.19
C ILE A 8 1.55 -6.12 -8.11
N VAL A 9 2.32 -5.11 -8.51
CA VAL A 9 3.44 -5.25 -9.45
C VAL A 9 4.71 -4.71 -8.81
N MET A 10 5.79 -5.48 -8.91
CA MET A 10 7.13 -4.98 -8.57
C MET A 10 7.78 -4.40 -9.82
N LEU A 11 8.15 -3.13 -9.74
CA LEU A 11 8.84 -2.42 -10.80
C LEU A 11 10.35 -2.76 -10.80
N PRO A 12 11.06 -2.54 -11.93
CA PRO A 12 12.49 -2.84 -12.03
C PRO A 12 13.39 -2.06 -11.05
N ASN A 13 12.92 -0.93 -10.53
CA ASN A 13 13.60 -0.13 -9.50
C ASN A 13 13.39 -0.69 -8.07
N GLY A 14 12.68 -1.81 -7.91
CA GLY A 14 12.36 -2.42 -6.61
C GLY A 14 11.19 -1.77 -5.88
N GLU A 15 10.49 -0.82 -6.51
CA GLU A 15 9.24 -0.24 -6.00
C GLU A 15 8.09 -1.22 -6.21
N VAL A 16 7.20 -1.34 -5.23
CA VAL A 16 5.98 -2.14 -5.34
C VAL A 16 4.79 -1.22 -5.49
N VAL A 17 3.95 -1.47 -6.50
CA VAL A 17 2.79 -0.66 -6.81
C VAL A 17 1.50 -1.48 -6.84
N LEU A 18 0.41 -0.89 -6.36
CA LEU A 18 -0.95 -1.40 -6.55
C LEU A 18 -1.63 -0.59 -7.65
N GLN A 19 -2.08 -1.23 -8.71
CA GLN A 19 -2.70 -0.55 -9.87
C GLN A 19 -3.91 -1.32 -10.41
N ARG A 20 -4.73 -0.65 -11.22
CA ARG A 20 -5.84 -1.27 -11.95
C ARG A 20 -5.29 -2.14 -13.08
N SER A 21 -5.76 -3.37 -13.22
CA SER A 21 -5.32 -4.29 -14.27
C SER A 21 -5.85 -3.91 -15.67
N ASP A 22 -6.93 -3.13 -15.74
CA ASP A 22 -7.63 -2.77 -16.98
C ASP A 22 -7.29 -1.35 -17.50
N GLU A 23 -6.61 -0.54 -16.70
CA GLU A 23 -6.34 0.87 -17.01
C GLU A 23 -4.86 1.22 -16.81
N LYS A 24 -4.26 1.87 -17.81
CA LYS A 24 -2.95 2.51 -17.66
C LYS A 24 -3.12 3.85 -16.96
N GLY A 25 -3.40 3.81 -15.67
CA GLY A 25 -3.54 4.96 -14.79
C GLY A 25 -2.34 5.11 -13.84
N GLU A 26 -2.39 6.14 -13.00
CA GLU A 26 -1.47 6.24 -11.86
C GLU A 26 -1.76 5.13 -10.84
N PRO A 27 -0.73 4.54 -10.22
CA PRO A 27 -0.93 3.52 -9.20
C PRO A 27 -1.61 4.11 -7.97
N LEU A 28 -2.48 3.32 -7.35
CA LEU A 28 -3.21 3.70 -6.14
C LEU A 28 -2.29 3.76 -4.92
N ILE A 29 -1.30 2.88 -4.87
CA ILE A 29 -0.33 2.78 -3.78
C ILE A 29 1.06 2.59 -4.39
N ARG A 30 2.05 3.28 -3.82
CA ARG A 30 3.48 3.10 -4.09
C ARG A 30 4.19 2.79 -2.78
N ILE A 31 4.96 1.70 -2.75
CA ILE A 31 5.77 1.28 -1.61
C ILE A 31 7.22 1.29 -2.07
N ASN A 32 8.02 2.15 -1.44
CA ASN A 32 9.46 2.22 -1.64
C ASN A 32 10.16 1.79 -0.35
N PHE A 33 10.88 0.67 -0.42
CA PHE A 33 11.79 0.27 0.63
C PHE A 33 13.11 1.02 0.47
N SER A 34 13.70 1.48 1.58
CA SER A 34 15.06 2.02 1.56
C SER A 34 16.06 0.94 1.13
N GLU A 35 17.24 1.34 0.66
CA GLU A 35 18.31 0.39 0.30
C GLU A 35 18.66 -0.55 1.47
N GLU A 36 18.67 -0.01 2.70
CA GLU A 36 18.89 -0.80 3.92
C GLU A 36 17.78 -1.83 4.13
N ALA A 37 16.51 -1.44 4.01
CA ALA A 37 15.39 -2.37 4.13
C ALA A 37 15.44 -3.44 3.03
N GLN A 38 15.76 -3.07 1.79
CA GLN A 38 15.93 -4.02 0.68
C GLN A 38 17.05 -5.03 0.96
N TYR A 39 18.15 -4.61 1.59
CA TYR A 39 19.24 -5.52 1.99
C TYR A 39 18.77 -6.60 2.97
N TYR A 40 17.90 -6.24 3.93
CA TYR A 40 17.34 -7.19 4.88
C TYR A 40 16.23 -8.05 4.28
N LEU A 41 15.33 -7.44 3.50
CA LEU A 41 14.15 -8.09 2.93
C LEU A 41 14.50 -9.03 1.77
N ARG A 42 15.55 -8.70 0.98
CA ARG A 42 15.96 -9.46 -0.20
C ARG A 42 14.76 -9.78 -1.10
N GLU A 43 14.53 -11.05 -1.38
CA GLU A 43 13.42 -11.56 -2.19
C GLU A 43 12.05 -11.43 -1.49
N GLY A 44 12.03 -11.21 -0.17
CA GLY A 44 10.80 -11.05 0.63
C GLY A 44 10.13 -9.68 0.53
N SER A 45 10.69 -8.75 -0.25
CA SER A 45 10.11 -7.41 -0.42
C SER A 45 8.68 -7.45 -0.98
N MET A 46 8.39 -8.41 -1.87
CA MET A 46 7.04 -8.63 -2.41
C MET A 46 6.06 -9.12 -1.35
N ASP A 47 6.47 -10.09 -0.54
CA ASP A 47 5.63 -10.68 0.50
C ASP A 47 5.28 -9.65 1.58
N VAL A 48 6.27 -8.83 1.98
CA VAL A 48 6.06 -7.73 2.93
C VAL A 48 5.12 -6.67 2.35
N ALA A 49 5.34 -6.25 1.11
CA ALA A 49 4.46 -5.28 0.47
C ALA A 49 3.01 -5.79 0.36
N LYS A 50 2.82 -7.07 0.02
CA LYS A 50 1.49 -7.71 0.01
C LYS A 50 0.85 -7.67 1.40
N ALA A 51 1.58 -8.08 2.43
CA ALA A 51 1.08 -8.06 3.81
C ALA A 51 0.70 -6.64 4.27
N MET A 52 1.47 -5.62 3.87
CA MET A 52 1.14 -4.22 4.16
C MET A 52 -0.15 -3.75 3.46
N ILE A 53 -0.37 -4.17 2.21
CA ILE A 53 -1.58 -3.85 1.46
C ILE A 53 -2.79 -4.55 2.09
N ASP A 54 -2.67 -5.84 2.41
CA ASP A 54 -3.73 -6.61 3.06
C ASP A 54 -4.12 -5.95 4.41
N ALA A 55 -3.13 -5.61 5.25
CA ALA A 55 -3.37 -4.92 6.52
C ALA A 55 -3.98 -3.51 6.34
N GLY A 56 -3.63 -2.81 5.26
CA GLY A 56 -4.21 -1.51 4.93
C GLY A 56 -5.69 -1.61 4.55
N ILE A 57 -6.08 -2.66 3.81
CA ILE A 57 -7.47 -2.94 3.47
C ILE A 57 -8.27 -3.22 4.74
N ASP A 58 -7.78 -4.10 5.61
CA ASP A 58 -8.42 -4.42 6.89
C ASP A 58 -8.60 -3.16 7.77
N ALA A 59 -7.59 -2.28 7.80
CA ALA A 59 -7.64 -1.03 8.55
C ALA A 59 -8.70 -0.06 8.00
N VAL A 60 -8.86 0.03 6.67
CA VAL A 60 -9.91 0.87 6.06
C VAL A 60 -11.30 0.36 6.40
N GLU A 61 -11.51 -0.96 6.45
CA GLU A 61 -12.80 -1.53 6.87
C GLU A 61 -13.13 -1.18 8.32
N LEU A 62 -12.13 -1.17 9.20
CA LEU A 62 -12.29 -0.78 10.61
C LEU A 62 -12.60 0.72 10.76
N LEU A 63 -11.93 1.57 9.99
CA LEU A 63 -12.09 3.04 10.03
C LEU A 63 -13.39 3.51 9.35
N GLY A 64 -13.82 2.84 8.27
CA GLY A 64 -15.04 3.17 7.54
C GLY A 64 -16.32 2.99 8.36
N ASN A 65 -16.23 2.33 9.52
CA ASN A 65 -17.34 2.09 10.43
C ASN A 65 -17.45 3.09 11.59
N ASP A 66 -16.49 3.99 11.81
CA ASP A 66 -16.58 4.97 12.89
C ASP A 66 -15.77 6.26 12.62
N ARG A 67 -16.52 7.37 12.47
CA ARG A 67 -16.16 8.81 12.60
C ARG A 67 -15.60 9.57 11.38
N PRO A 68 -16.08 10.82 11.16
CA PRO A 68 -15.35 11.79 10.32
C PRO A 68 -14.02 12.12 11.02
N ALA A 69 -12.92 12.13 10.26
CA ALA A 69 -11.62 12.54 10.76
C ALA A 69 -11.66 14.05 11.08
N ASP A 70 -11.57 14.40 12.36
CA ASP A 70 -11.37 15.78 12.79
C ASP A 70 -9.93 16.22 12.42
N GLU A 71 -9.77 17.44 11.92
CA GLU A 71 -8.50 17.96 11.34
C GLU A 71 -7.30 17.92 12.31
N GLU A 72 -7.54 17.78 13.62
CA GLU A 72 -6.50 17.69 14.66
C GLU A 72 -5.80 16.31 14.72
N ASP A 73 -6.39 15.24 14.17
CA ASP A 73 -5.83 13.87 14.22
C ASP A 73 -4.73 13.61 13.17
N LEU A 74 -4.57 14.50 12.18
CA LEU A 74 -3.61 14.34 11.08
C LEU A 74 -2.17 14.68 11.49
N GLU A 75 -1.97 15.49 12.53
CA GLU A 75 -0.62 15.95 12.94
C GLU A 75 0.13 14.95 13.85
N GLN A 76 -0.53 13.92 14.41
CA GLN A 76 0.08 13.02 15.40
C GLN A 76 0.28 11.56 14.94
N ARG A 77 0.36 11.28 13.64
CA ARG A 77 0.58 9.90 13.13
C ARG A 77 2.04 9.47 13.05
N VAL A 78 2.92 9.99 13.91
CA VAL A 78 4.23 9.36 14.17
C VAL A 78 4.04 8.36 15.30
N LEU A 79 3.71 7.12 14.94
CA LEU A 79 3.73 5.99 15.86
C LEU A 79 5.20 5.72 16.25
N HIS A 80 5.51 5.82 17.55
CA HIS A 80 6.82 5.46 18.12
C HIS A 80 6.90 3.96 18.39
#